data_AF-A0A7T7WKH1-F1
#
_entry.id   AF-A0A7T7WKH1-F1
#
_cell.length_a   1.000
_cell.length_b   1.000
_cell.length_c   1.000
_cell.angle_alpha   90.00
_cell.angle_beta   90.00
_cell.angle_gamma   90.00
#
_symmetry.space_group_name_H-M   'P 1'
#
loop_
_entity.id
_entity.type
_entity.pdbx_description
1 polymer ?
#
loop_
_entity_poly.entity_id
_entity_poly.type
_entity_poly.pdbx_seq_one_letter_code
_entity_poly.pdbx_strand_id
1 'polypeptide(L)'
;MINRALKAIRMYHGITQTQLASDLNISKSYLSEIESGKKTVSYNFLEDFASYFDMPTSTLVYLSENIENPEENSKKFKKFATNKLISILEWVGDKRMKKVKENELTIKG
;
A
#
# COMPACT_ATOMS: atom_id res chain seq x y z
N MET A 1 5.73 -16.36 0.78
CA MET A 1 6.42 -15.14 1.29
C MET A 1 5.54 -13.90 1.08
N ILE A 2 5.04 -13.64 -0.13
CA ILE A 2 4.18 -12.48 -0.43
C ILE A 2 2.89 -12.42 0.41
N ASN A 3 2.28 -13.57 0.71
CA ASN A 3 1.12 -13.67 1.59
C ASN A 3 1.34 -13.05 2.98
N ARG A 4 2.55 -13.18 3.55
CA ARG A 4 2.91 -12.57 4.84
C ARG A 4 3.04 -11.05 4.72
N ALA A 5 3.60 -10.56 3.60
CA ALA A 5 3.70 -9.13 3.31
C ALA A 5 2.31 -8.48 3.22
N LEU A 6 1.41 -9.09 2.43
CA LEU A 6 0.04 -8.61 2.26
C LEU A 6 -0.71 -8.53 3.59
N LYS A 7 -0.60 -9.59 4.41
CA LYS A 7 -1.18 -9.62 5.75
C LYS A 7 -0.59 -8.54 6.66
N ALA A 8 0.73 -8.35 6.64
CA ALA A 8 1.41 -7.35 7.45
C ALA A 8 0.99 -5.92 7.07
N ILE A 9 0.88 -5.62 5.77
CA ILE A 9 0.40 -4.34 5.26
C ILE A 9 -1.04 -4.11 5.75
N ARG A 10 -1.96 -5.07 5.55
CA ARG A 10 -3.34 -4.93 6.03
C ARG A 10 -3.40 -4.64 7.53
N MET A 11 -2.64 -5.38 8.34
CA MET A 11 -2.60 -5.20 9.79
C MET A 11 -2.02 -3.86 10.21
N TYR A 12 -0.98 -3.38 9.52
CA TYR A 12 -0.38 -2.06 9.76
C TYR A 12 -1.40 -0.93 9.57
N HIS A 13 -2.29 -1.05 8.57
CA HIS A 13 -3.37 -0.10 8.33
C HIS A 13 -4.59 -0.29 9.26
N GLY A 14 -4.57 -1.28 10.16
CA GLY A 14 -5.68 -1.53 11.10
C GLY A 14 -6.96 -2.07 10.45
N ILE A 15 -6.88 -2.56 9.22
CA ILE A 15 -8.05 -3.00 8.43
C ILE A 15 -8.35 -4.47 8.72
N THR A 16 -9.63 -4.82 8.92
CA THR A 16 -10.03 -6.22 9.12
C THR A 16 -10.07 -6.98 7.79
N GLN A 17 -9.96 -8.32 7.83
CA GLN A 17 -10.13 -9.13 6.61
C GLN A 17 -11.52 -8.93 5.98
N THR A 18 -12.56 -8.76 6.79
CA THR A 18 -13.92 -8.51 6.29
C THR A 18 -14.00 -7.18 5.54
N GLN A 19 -13.40 -6.12 6.09
CA GLN A 19 -13.40 -4.79 5.46
C GLN A 19 -12.65 -4.82 4.13
N LEU A 20 -11.40 -5.32 4.13
CA LEU A 20 -10.60 -5.37 2.91
C LEU A 20 -11.26 -6.25 1.83
N ALA A 21 -11.84 -7.38 2.23
CA ALA A 21 -12.54 -8.24 1.29
C ALA A 21 -13.76 -7.54 0.66
N SER A 22 -14.53 -6.79 1.46
CA SER A 22 -15.63 -5.98 0.97
C SER A 22 -15.15 -4.91 -0.01
N ASP A 23 -14.08 -4.19 0.33
CA ASP A 23 -13.58 -3.09 -0.47
C ASP A 23 -12.98 -3.56 -1.82
N LEU A 24 -12.33 -4.72 -1.81
CA LEU A 24 -11.79 -5.37 -3.02
C LEU A 24 -12.83 -6.22 -3.77
N ASN A 25 -14.09 -6.23 -3.33
CA ASN A 25 -15.17 -7.02 -3.91
C ASN A 25 -14.83 -8.53 -4.05
N ILE A 26 -14.27 -9.11 -2.99
CA ILE A 26 -13.91 -10.53 -2.88
C ILE A 26 -14.52 -11.15 -1.62
N SER A 27 -14.49 -12.48 -1.51
CA SER A 27 -14.91 -13.13 -0.27
C SER A 27 -13.84 -13.04 0.82
N LYS A 28 -14.27 -12.92 2.08
CA LYS A 28 -13.37 -13.00 3.24
C LYS A 28 -12.58 -14.32 3.25
N SER A 29 -13.22 -15.42 2.86
CA SER A 29 -12.54 -16.74 2.78
C SER A 29 -11.40 -16.71 1.77
N TYR A 30 -11.62 -16.12 0.59
CA TYR A 30 -10.57 -15.96 -0.42
C TYR A 30 -9.39 -15.15 0.11
N LEU A 31 -9.65 -13.98 0.73
CA LEU A 31 -8.58 -13.18 1.34
C LEU A 31 -7.84 -13.95 2.44
N SER A 32 -8.56 -14.71 3.27
CA SER A 32 -7.94 -15.53 4.32
C SER A 32 -7.02 -16.60 3.75
N GLU A 33 -7.43 -17.28 2.68
CA GLU A 33 -6.62 -18.30 2.00
C GLU A 33 -5.36 -17.70 1.36
N ILE A 34 -5.49 -16.50 0.79
CA ILE A 34 -4.37 -15.72 0.27
C ILE A 34 -3.38 -15.39 1.39
N GLU A 35 -3.83 -14.78 2.49
CA GLU A 35 -2.95 -14.38 3.60
C GLU A 35 -2.30 -15.57 4.31
N SER A 36 -2.99 -16.71 4.41
CA SER A 36 -2.41 -17.94 4.96
C SER A 36 -1.47 -18.66 4.01
N GLY A 37 -1.39 -18.24 2.74
CA GLY A 37 -0.59 -18.91 1.70
C GLY A 37 -1.19 -20.24 1.23
N LYS A 38 -2.47 -20.50 1.53
CA LYS A 38 -3.21 -21.67 1.03
C LYS A 38 -3.56 -21.52 -0.44
N LYS A 39 -3.78 -20.28 -0.88
CA LYS A 39 -4.05 -19.94 -2.27
C LYS A 39 -2.94 -19.06 -2.84
N THR A 40 -2.61 -19.30 -4.09
CA THR A 40 -1.65 -18.48 -4.83
C THR A 40 -2.21 -17.09 -5.07
N VAL A 41 -1.34 -16.09 -4.98
CA VAL A 41 -1.69 -14.70 -5.28
C VAL A 41 -1.72 -14.53 -6.79
N SER A 42 -2.89 -14.15 -7.33
CA SER A 42 -3.00 -13.81 -8.75
C SER A 42 -2.44 -12.41 -8.99
N TYR A 43 -2.01 -12.15 -10.22
CA TYR A 43 -1.56 -10.81 -10.62
C TYR A 43 -2.66 -9.76 -10.44
N ASN A 44 -3.90 -10.06 -10.85
CA ASN A 44 -5.03 -9.13 -10.70
C ASN A 44 -5.29 -8.76 -9.24
N PHE A 45 -5.30 -9.75 -8.33
CA PHE A 45 -5.45 -9.46 -6.91
C PHE A 45 -4.31 -8.58 -6.39
N LEU A 46 -3.09 -8.83 -6.87
CA LEU A 46 -1.93 -8.05 -6.45
C LEU A 46 -2.03 -6.58 -6.92
N GLU A 47 -2.52 -6.34 -8.13
CA GLU A 47 -2.81 -5.00 -8.66
C GLU A 47 -3.95 -4.31 -7.88
N ASP A 48 -5.04 -5.03 -7.59
CA ASP A 48 -6.16 -4.48 -6.82
C ASP A 48 -5.72 -4.10 -5.40
N PHE A 49 -4.91 -4.96 -4.76
CA PHE A 49 -4.33 -4.70 -3.45
C PHE A 49 -3.36 -3.52 -3.48
N ALA A 50 -2.47 -3.47 -4.48
CA ALA A 50 -1.55 -2.37 -4.71
C ALA A 50 -2.29 -1.03 -4.87
N SER A 51 -3.32 -1.01 -5.70
CA SER A 51 -4.19 0.14 -5.93
C SER A 51 -4.90 0.60 -4.66
N TYR A 52 -5.48 -0.33 -3.89
CA TYR A 52 -6.17 -0.02 -2.64
C TYR A 52 -5.29 0.66 -1.60
N PHE A 53 -4.02 0.26 -1.50
CA PHE A 53 -3.06 0.85 -0.56
C PHE A 53 -2.23 2.00 -1.17
N ASP A 54 -2.49 2.40 -2.42
CA ASP A 54 -1.71 3.41 -3.15
C ASP A 54 -0.20 3.05 -3.19
N MET A 55 0.09 1.78 -3.47
CA MET A 55 1.43 1.20 -3.52
C MET A 55 1.74 0.63 -4.90
N PRO A 56 2.95 0.81 -5.44
CA PRO A 56 3.35 0.08 -6.63
C PRO A 56 3.45 -1.43 -6.37
N THR A 57 2.96 -2.26 -7.29
CA THR A 57 3.06 -3.72 -7.23
C THR A 57 4.50 -4.22 -7.00
N SER A 58 5.49 -3.54 -7.59
CA SER A 58 6.91 -3.83 -7.38
C SER A 58 7.35 -3.71 -5.92
N THR A 59 6.72 -2.83 -5.14
CA THR A 59 6.99 -2.67 -3.70
C THR A 59 6.50 -3.90 -2.93
N LEU A 60 5.34 -4.45 -3.30
CA LEU A 60 4.80 -5.65 -2.66
C LEU A 60 5.69 -6.87 -2.92
N VAL A 61 6.19 -7.01 -4.15
CA VAL A 61 7.14 -8.07 -4.53
C VAL A 61 8.45 -7.93 -3.77
N TYR A 62 9.06 -6.74 -3.76
CA TYR A 62 10.28 -6.47 -3.02
C TYR A 62 10.13 -6.77 -1.52
N LEU A 63 9.05 -6.33 -0.90
CA LEU A 63 8.78 -6.63 0.52
C LEU A 63 8.66 -8.14 0.77
N SER A 64 8.06 -8.87 -0.18
CA SER A 64 7.94 -10.31 -0.06
C SER A 64 9.28 -11.02 -0.06
N GLU A 65 10.25 -10.56 -0.83
CA GLU A 65 11.61 -11.12 -0.91
C GLU A 65 12.43 -10.78 0.34
N ASN A 66 12.20 -9.60 0.93
CA ASN A 66 13.04 -9.09 1.99
C ASN A 66 12.53 -9.42 3.39
N ILE A 67 11.24 -9.76 3.60
CA ILE A 67 10.62 -9.94 4.94
C ILE A 67 11.33 -10.92 5.90
N GLU A 68 12.22 -11.80 5.42
CA GLU A 68 12.88 -12.82 6.23
C GLU A 68 13.99 -12.30 7.16
N ASN A 69 14.45 -11.04 7.04
CA ASN A 69 15.57 -10.51 7.85
C ASN A 69 15.30 -9.15 8.56
N PRO A 70 14.48 -9.12 9.64
CA PRO A 70 13.97 -7.89 10.27
C PRO A 70 15.05 -6.86 10.71
N GLU A 71 16.21 -7.33 11.16
CA GLU A 71 17.34 -6.51 11.64
C GLU A 71 17.96 -5.65 10.52
N GLU A 72 18.26 -6.27 9.37
CA GLU A 72 18.82 -5.60 8.19
C GLU A 72 17.76 -4.78 7.45
N ASN A 73 16.51 -5.26 7.49
CA ASN A 73 15.36 -4.60 6.89
C ASN A 73 14.99 -3.29 7.57
N SER A 74 15.14 -3.15 8.90
CA SER A 74 14.76 -1.91 9.58
C SER A 74 15.56 -0.70 9.07
N LYS A 75 16.85 -0.89 8.73
CA LYS A 75 17.73 0.15 8.18
C LYS A 75 17.42 0.45 6.71
N LYS A 76 17.21 -0.57 5.89
CA LYS A 76 16.85 -0.41 4.46
C LYS A 76 15.43 0.14 4.28
N PHE A 77 14.48 -0.31 5.08
CA PHE A 77 13.08 0.16 5.12
C PHE A 77 12.99 1.58 5.67
N LYS A 78 13.74 1.95 6.72
CA LYS A 78 13.87 3.36 7.14
C LYS A 78 14.42 4.24 6.02
N LYS A 79 15.46 3.80 5.31
CA LYS A 79 16.08 4.53 4.19
C LYS A 79 15.14 4.67 2.99
N PHE A 80 14.35 3.64 2.69
CA PHE A 80 13.35 3.67 1.63
C PHE A 80 12.13 4.52 2.03
N ALA A 81 11.64 4.38 3.26
CA ALA A 81 10.59 5.22 3.81
C ALA A 81 11.01 6.69 3.78
N THR A 82 12.25 7.05 4.12
CA THR A 82 12.72 8.44 3.98
C THR A 82 12.70 8.93 2.54
N ASN A 83 13.16 8.13 1.56
CA ASN A 83 13.16 8.55 0.15
C ASN A 83 11.75 8.63 -0.44
N LYS A 84 10.86 7.70 -0.07
CA LYS A 84 9.45 7.72 -0.47
C LYS A 84 8.69 8.84 0.23
N LEU A 85 8.96 9.11 1.50
CA LEU A 85 8.42 10.25 2.25
C LEU A 85 8.81 11.56 1.59
N ILE A 86 10.04 11.72 1.07
CA ILE A 86 10.42 12.89 0.29
C ILE A 86 9.53 13.01 -0.96
N SER A 87 9.37 11.93 -1.74
CA SER A 87 8.50 11.96 -2.94
C SER A 87 7.01 12.22 -2.62
N ILE A 88 6.52 11.75 -1.47
CA ILE A 88 5.15 12.00 -1.00
C ILE A 88 5.02 13.44 -0.50
N LEU A 89 6.01 13.97 0.21
CA LEU A 89 6.04 15.37 0.66
C LEU A 89 6.08 16.35 -0.52
N GLU A 90 6.87 16.03 -1.55
CA GLU A 90 6.90 16.79 -2.82
C GLU A 90 5.53 16.75 -3.52
N TRP A 91 4.91 15.58 -3.63
CA TRP A 91 3.59 15.42 -4.24
C TRP A 91 2.44 16.08 -3.46
N VAL A 92 2.47 16.02 -2.12
CA VAL A 92 1.50 16.70 -1.24
C VAL A 92 1.66 18.22 -1.34
N GLY A 93 2.90 18.71 -1.43
CA GLY A 93 3.21 20.13 -1.69
C GLY A 93 2.57 20.62 -2.99
N ASP A 94 2.76 19.88 -4.07
CA ASP A 94 2.23 20.21 -5.40
C ASP A 94 0.68 20.20 -5.44
N LYS A 95 0.04 19.24 -4.77
CA LYS A 95 -1.44 19.20 -4.68
C LYS A 95 -2.01 20.36 -3.86
N ARG A 96 -1.34 20.77 -2.79
CA ARG A 96 -1.76 21.92 -1.97
C ARG A 96 -1.65 23.22 -2.77
N MET A 97 -0.58 23.39 -3.56
CA MET A 97 -0.39 24.58 -4.39
C MET A 97 -1.45 24.70 -5.52
N LYS A 98 -1.84 23.60 -6.15
CA LYS A 98 -2.91 23.60 -7.18
C LYS A 98 -4.27 23.99 -6.58
N LYS A 99 -4.62 23.42 -5.43
CA LYS A 99 -5.90 23.70 -4.75
C LYS A 99 -6.00 25.15 -4.22
N VAL A 100 -4.88 25.74 -3.78
CA VAL A 100 -4.84 27.16 -3.38
C VAL A 100 -5.04 28.09 -4.58
N LYS A 101 -4.38 27.81 -5.72
CA LYS A 101 -4.57 28.60 -6.95
C LYS A 101 -6.00 28.52 -7.49
N GLU A 102 -6.61 27.34 -7.48
CA GLU A 102 -8.00 27.15 -7.90
C GLU A 102 -9.00 27.94 -7.03
N ASN A 103 -8.80 27.93 -5.71
CA ASN A 103 -9.63 28.68 -4.77
C ASN A 103 -9.43 30.21 -4.87
N GLU A 104 -8.21 30.69 -5.15
CA GLU A 104 -7.96 32.13 -5.36
C GLU A 104 -8.60 32.67 -6.64
N LEU A 105 -8.75 31.84 -7.68
CA LEU A 105 -9.47 32.20 -8.91
C LEU A 105 -11.00 32.23 -8.73
N THR A 106 -11.55 31.45 -7.80
CA THR A 106 -13.02 31.42 -7.55
C THR A 106 -13.52 32.57 -6.67
N ILE A 107 -12.64 33.20 -5.88
CA ILE A 107 -13.00 34.29 -4.97
C ILE A 107 -12.90 35.67 -5.67
N LYS A 108 -12.25 35.74 -6.84
CA LYS A 108 -12.06 36.98 -7.62
C LYS A 108 -12.99 37.13 -8.84
N GLY A 109 -13.94 36.22 -9.04
CA GLY A 109 -14.99 36.30 -10.07
C GLY A 109 -16.35 36.51 -9.44
#